data_AF-A0A8S2UJ16-F1
#
_entry.id   AF-A0A8S2UJ16-F1
#
_cell.length_a   1.000
_cell.length_b   1.000
_cell.length_c   1.000
_cell.angle_alpha   90.00
_cell.angle_beta   90.00
_cell.angle_gamma   90.00
#
_symmetry.space_group_name_H-M   'P 1'
#
loop_
_entity.id
_entity.type
_entity.pdbx_description
1 polymer ?
#
loop_
_entity_poly.entity_id
_entity_poly.type
_entity_poly.pdbx_seq_one_letter_code
_entity_poly.pdbx_strand_id
1 'polypeptide(L)'
;MDGVLALKLNFWPQECQSFLKRIKMNRPQLYEIIIVNPNVYAVSKSSNKYSSDTIESQLEFRLSFSKIELKLAELRTKEEKILNGIARTIFHKYLHKNLIIDQQYLQSYFIKTTVLWMCEKYCFKYMSKKQIAEKWINFTCHLLEKKYCKHYFIKNLNLLNIYSNELLKQAISILKNDVDFYSIHHNKIQSSITGLDGLFDVAPETIVKEDYFYAALDYIGNIVLHFTRWLYLLEFHSYKVQLI
;
A
#
# COMPACT_ATOMS: atom_id res chain seq x y z
N MET A 1 7.38 -16.60 -4.45
CA MET A 1 6.06 -15.96 -4.66
C MET A 1 5.38 -15.94 -3.31
N ASP A 2 4.89 -14.78 -2.88
CA ASP A 2 4.16 -14.67 -1.61
C ASP A 2 2.66 -14.87 -1.91
N GLY A 3 2.13 -16.03 -1.54
CA GLY A 3 0.69 -16.29 -1.55
C GLY A 3 0.07 -15.75 -0.27
N VAL A 4 -1.04 -15.01 -0.39
CA VAL A 4 -1.77 -14.50 0.78
C VAL A 4 -3.24 -14.85 0.62
N LEU A 5 -3.82 -15.52 1.62
CA LEU A 5 -5.25 -15.77 1.66
C LEU A 5 -6.00 -14.46 1.91
N ALA A 6 -7.07 -14.25 1.14
CA ALA A 6 -7.84 -13.03 1.18
C ALA A 6 -9.33 -13.30 1.04
N LEU A 7 -10.14 -12.65 1.89
CA LEU A 7 -11.59 -12.64 1.76
C LEU A 7 -11.97 -11.50 0.80
N LYS A 8 -12.65 -11.82 -0.31
CA LYS A 8 -13.15 -10.79 -1.24
C LYS A 8 -14.38 -10.13 -0.65
N LEU A 9 -14.40 -8.80 -0.63
CA LEU A 9 -15.56 -8.01 -0.23
C LEU A 9 -16.32 -7.57 -1.48
N ASN A 10 -17.64 -7.79 -1.51
CA ASN A 10 -18.50 -7.36 -2.61
C ASN A 10 -19.00 -5.92 -2.44
N PHE A 11 -18.44 -5.17 -1.50
CA PHE A 11 -18.80 -3.80 -1.19
C PHE A 11 -17.59 -2.98 -0.77
N TRP A 12 -17.74 -1.65 -0.82
CA TRP A 12 -16.75 -0.73 -0.28
C TRP A 12 -17.00 -0.49 1.22
N PRO A 13 -16.00 -0.70 2.09
CA PRO A 13 -16.12 -0.36 3.50
C PRO A 13 -16.41 1.12 3.73
N GLN A 14 -17.11 1.47 4.82
CA GLN A 14 -17.54 2.84 5.13
C GLN A 14 -16.35 3.81 5.26
N GLU A 15 -15.20 3.29 5.68
CA GLU A 15 -13.94 4.01 5.84
C GLU A 15 -13.41 4.55 4.52
N CYS A 16 -13.77 3.88 3.41
CA CYS A 16 -13.37 4.23 2.05
C CYS A 16 -14.25 5.31 1.44
N GLN A 17 -15.35 5.72 2.06
CA GLN A 17 -16.32 6.67 1.47
C GLN A 17 -15.67 8.00 1.08
N SER A 18 -14.69 8.46 1.86
CA SER A 18 -13.93 9.67 1.54
C SER A 18 -13.08 9.54 0.27
N PHE A 19 -12.55 8.34 0.00
CA PHE A 19 -11.82 8.03 -1.23
C PHE A 19 -12.79 7.95 -2.42
N LEU A 20 -13.94 7.29 -2.28
CA LEU A 20 -14.94 7.17 -3.35
C LEU A 20 -15.41 8.55 -3.83
N LYS A 21 -15.78 9.43 -2.89
CA LYS A 21 -16.19 10.80 -3.18
C LYS A 21 -15.08 11.58 -3.89
N ARG A 22 -13.84 11.44 -3.40
CA ARG A 22 -12.67 12.14 -3.94
C ARG A 22 -12.34 11.72 -5.36
N ILE A 23 -12.33 10.42 -5.66
CA ILE A 23 -12.07 9.91 -7.01
C ILE A 23 -13.18 10.30 -7.97
N LYS A 24 -14.45 10.23 -7.55
CA LYS A 24 -15.57 10.66 -8.39
C LYS A 24 -15.43 12.11 -8.87
N MET A 25 -14.96 12.99 -7.99
CA MET A 25 -14.77 14.41 -8.30
C MET A 25 -13.50 14.68 -9.11
N ASN A 26 -12.37 14.09 -8.70
CA ASN A 26 -11.06 14.46 -9.25
C ASN A 26 -10.67 13.64 -10.49
N ARG A 27 -11.20 12.43 -10.63
CA ARG A 27 -10.85 11.46 -11.68
C ARG A 27 -12.09 10.63 -12.08
N PRO A 28 -13.17 11.25 -12.59
CA PRO A 28 -14.43 10.55 -12.91
C PRO A 28 -14.25 9.36 -13.85
N GLN A 29 -13.31 9.43 -14.80
CA GLN A 29 -12.96 8.32 -15.69
C GLN A 29 -12.41 7.09 -14.97
N LEU A 30 -11.78 7.27 -13.81
CA LEU A 30 -11.32 6.15 -12.97
C LEU A 30 -12.45 5.57 -12.12
N TYR A 31 -13.50 6.35 -11.87
CA TYR A 31 -14.61 5.95 -11.02
C TYR A 31 -15.31 4.72 -11.62
N GLU A 32 -15.66 4.76 -12.90
CA GLU A 32 -16.35 3.63 -13.55
C GLU A 32 -15.48 2.37 -13.61
N ILE A 33 -14.18 2.54 -13.88
CA ILE A 33 -13.22 1.43 -14.04
C ILE A 33 -12.93 0.73 -12.70
N ILE A 34 -12.86 1.48 -11.60
CA ILE A 34 -12.36 0.97 -10.31
C ILE A 34 -13.48 0.70 -9.30
N ILE A 35 -14.59 1.43 -9.37
CA ILE A 35 -15.55 1.51 -8.27
C ILE A 35 -16.74 0.57 -8.48
N VAL A 36 -17.16 0.36 -9.74
CA VAL A 36 -18.35 -0.44 -10.10
C VAL A 36 -18.20 -1.90 -9.66
N ASN A 37 -16.98 -2.42 -9.60
CA ASN A 37 -16.69 -3.74 -9.07
C ASN A 37 -15.65 -3.63 -7.93
N PRO A 38 -16.09 -3.61 -6.66
CA PRO A 38 -15.19 -3.45 -5.52
C PRO A 38 -14.22 -4.63 -5.46
N ASN A 39 -12.99 -4.42 -5.90
CA ASN A 39 -11.88 -5.35 -5.73
C ASN A 39 -11.17 -5.08 -4.41
N VAL A 40 -11.95 -5.03 -3.33
CA VAL A 40 -11.47 -4.84 -1.95
C VAL A 40 -11.40 -6.20 -1.28
N TYR A 41 -10.34 -6.42 -0.51
CA TYR A 41 -10.12 -7.68 0.18
C TYR A 41 -9.85 -7.44 1.65
N ALA A 42 -10.14 -8.43 2.49
CA ALA A 42 -9.69 -8.50 3.86
C ALA A 42 -8.63 -9.60 3.96
N VAL A 43 -7.45 -9.26 4.52
CA VAL A 43 -6.34 -10.20 4.71
C VAL A 43 -6.04 -10.32 6.19
N SER A 44 -5.76 -11.54 6.66
CA SER A 44 -5.37 -11.76 8.05
C SER A 44 -4.07 -11.01 8.33
N LYS A 45 -4.06 -10.23 9.42
CA LYS A 45 -2.87 -9.55 9.90
C LYS A 45 -3.07 -9.24 11.38
N SER A 46 -2.25 -9.87 12.22
CA SER A 46 -2.18 -9.53 13.63
C SER A 46 -1.76 -8.07 13.80
N SER A 47 -2.51 -7.36 14.62
CA SER A 47 -2.11 -6.07 15.17
C SER A 47 -1.10 -6.31 16.29
N ASN A 48 -0.25 -5.32 16.54
CA ASN A 48 0.67 -5.37 17.69
C ASN A 48 -0.05 -5.11 19.03
N LYS A 49 -1.38 -5.02 19.04
CA LYS A 49 -2.18 -4.63 20.20
C LYS A 49 -2.39 -5.79 21.16
N TYR A 50 -2.39 -7.01 20.65
CA TYR A 50 -2.52 -8.24 21.42
C TYR A 50 -1.27 -9.09 21.22
N SER A 51 -0.92 -9.92 22.21
CA SER A 51 0.09 -10.95 21.97
C SER A 51 -0.40 -11.88 20.86
N SER A 52 0.53 -12.38 20.05
CA SER A 52 0.27 -13.22 18.85
C SER A 52 -0.53 -14.49 19.14
N ASP A 53 -0.66 -14.86 20.41
CA ASP A 53 -1.24 -16.11 20.86
C ASP A 53 -2.68 -15.94 21.38
N THR A 54 -3.23 -14.72 21.29
CA THR A 54 -4.63 -14.44 21.66
C THR A 54 -5.57 -14.76 20.50
N ILE A 55 -6.76 -15.28 20.81
CA ILE A 55 -7.83 -15.53 19.83
C ILE A 55 -8.19 -14.25 19.09
N GLU A 56 -8.17 -13.11 19.79
CA GLU A 56 -8.44 -11.79 19.24
C GLU A 56 -7.44 -11.41 18.13
N SER A 57 -6.14 -11.64 18.33
CA SER A 57 -5.12 -11.39 17.31
C SER A 57 -5.27 -12.27 16.06
N GLN A 58 -5.82 -13.47 16.22
CA GLN A 58 -6.06 -14.42 15.13
C GLN A 58 -7.29 -14.07 14.28
N LEU A 59 -8.18 -13.22 14.81
CA LEU A 59 -9.39 -12.74 14.15
C LEU A 59 -9.23 -11.33 13.55
N GLU A 60 -8.03 -10.78 13.55
CA GLU A 60 -7.77 -9.46 12.98
C GLU A 60 -7.51 -9.51 11.47
N PHE A 61 -8.31 -8.72 10.75
CA PHE A 61 -8.19 -8.52 9.33
C PHE A 61 -7.84 -7.08 9.02
N ARG A 62 -6.99 -6.89 8.02
CA ARG A 62 -6.72 -5.58 7.43
C ARG A 62 -7.33 -5.52 6.03
N LEU A 63 -7.89 -4.37 5.69
CA LEU A 63 -8.29 -4.07 4.32
C LEU A 63 -7.08 -4.03 3.38
N SER A 64 -7.24 -4.64 2.21
CA SER A 64 -6.26 -4.72 1.14
C SER A 64 -6.88 -4.20 -0.15
N PHE A 65 -6.15 -3.30 -0.80
CA PHE A 65 -6.54 -2.63 -2.04
C PHE A 65 -5.57 -2.98 -3.18
N SER A 66 -4.83 -4.08 -3.07
CA SER A 66 -3.73 -4.42 -4.00
C SER A 66 -4.14 -4.47 -5.48
N LYS A 67 -5.32 -5.04 -5.78
CA LYS A 67 -5.87 -5.07 -7.15
C LYS A 67 -6.25 -3.67 -7.65
N ILE A 68 -6.77 -2.82 -6.78
CA ILE A 68 -7.10 -1.43 -7.11
C ILE A 68 -5.82 -0.61 -7.32
N GLU A 69 -4.81 -0.78 -6.47
CA GLU A 69 -3.50 -0.15 -6.62
C GLU A 69 -2.82 -0.53 -7.93
N LEU A 70 -2.93 -1.80 -8.34
CA LEU A 70 -2.44 -2.28 -9.63
C LEU A 70 -3.14 -1.55 -10.78
N LYS A 71 -4.48 -1.49 -10.76
CA LYS A 71 -5.25 -0.76 -11.78
C LYS A 71 -4.90 0.73 -11.83
N LEU A 72 -4.73 1.36 -10.67
CA LEU A 72 -4.27 2.75 -10.58
C LEU A 72 -2.86 2.92 -11.16
N ALA A 73 -1.97 1.93 -11.01
CA ALA A 73 -0.63 1.96 -11.56
C ALA A 73 -0.61 1.81 -13.08
N GLU A 74 -1.47 0.95 -13.65
CA GLU A 74 -1.63 0.76 -15.10
C GLU A 74 -2.08 2.05 -15.79
N LEU A 75 -3.01 2.78 -15.15
CA LEU A 75 -3.63 3.99 -15.69
C LEU A 75 -2.78 5.26 -15.51
N ARG A 76 -1.55 5.13 -15.02
CA ARG A 76 -0.63 6.26 -14.82
C ARG A 76 -0.18 6.86 -16.15
N THR A 77 -0.04 8.18 -16.18
CA THR A 77 0.64 8.87 -17.27
C THR A 77 2.13 8.49 -17.33
N LYS A 78 2.79 8.82 -18.45
CA LYS A 78 4.23 8.61 -18.61
C LYS A 78 5.04 9.26 -17.48
N GLU A 79 4.69 10.48 -17.09
CA GLU A 79 5.35 11.24 -16.03
C GLU A 79 5.09 10.64 -14.64
N GLU A 80 3.88 10.17 -14.38
CA GLU A 80 3.54 9.47 -13.13
C GLU A 80 4.28 8.12 -13.02
N LYS A 81 4.51 7.41 -14.13
CA LYS A 81 5.37 6.21 -14.18
C LYS A 81 6.83 6.56 -13.88
N ILE A 82 7.33 7.68 -14.40
CA ILE A 82 8.66 8.22 -14.06
C ILE A 82 8.76 8.49 -12.56
N LEU A 83 7.79 9.21 -11.97
CA LEU A 83 7.72 9.47 -10.52
C LEU A 83 7.82 8.15 -9.72
N ASN A 84 7.04 7.13 -10.09
CA ASN A 84 7.08 5.84 -9.41
C ASN A 84 8.46 5.17 -9.51
N GLY A 85 9.11 5.22 -10.67
CA GLY A 85 10.46 4.70 -10.85
C GLY A 85 11.50 5.42 -9.98
N ILE A 86 11.40 6.74 -9.90
CA ILE A 86 12.24 7.59 -9.05
C ILE A 86 12.08 7.21 -7.57
N ALA A 87 10.84 7.25 -7.09
CA ALA A 87 10.52 6.97 -5.70
C ALA A 87 10.99 5.57 -5.27
N ARG A 88 10.77 4.54 -6.10
CA ARG A 88 11.25 3.17 -5.85
C ARG A 88 12.77 3.08 -5.85
N THR A 89 13.44 3.75 -6.78
CA THR A 89 14.90 3.73 -6.87
C THR A 89 15.53 4.34 -5.63
N ILE A 90 15.03 5.51 -5.21
CA ILE A 90 15.52 6.20 -4.01
C ILE A 90 15.27 5.31 -2.79
N PHE A 91 14.05 4.77 -2.66
CA PHE A 91 13.71 3.90 -1.54
C PHE A 91 14.64 2.67 -1.45
N HIS A 92 14.78 1.90 -2.52
CA HIS A 92 15.55 0.65 -2.45
C HIS A 92 17.05 0.85 -2.30
N LYS A 93 17.60 1.94 -2.86
CA LYS A 93 19.04 2.21 -2.80
C LYS A 93 19.46 2.87 -1.49
N TYR A 94 18.66 3.80 -0.97
CA TYR A 94 19.08 4.67 0.13
C TYR A 94 18.32 4.41 1.42
N LEU A 95 17.00 4.22 1.35
CA LEU A 95 16.20 4.03 2.57
C LEU A 95 16.24 2.57 3.02
N HIS A 96 15.79 1.64 2.19
CA HIS A 96 15.65 0.23 2.57
C HIS A 96 16.98 -0.41 3.02
N LYS A 97 18.10 -0.05 2.38
CA LYS A 97 19.41 -0.64 2.70
C LYS A 97 20.12 0.03 3.87
N ASN A 98 19.92 1.32 4.09
CA ASN A 98 20.73 2.11 5.03
C ASN A 98 19.94 2.64 6.23
N LEU A 99 18.62 2.43 6.27
CA LEU A 99 17.75 2.93 7.33
C LEU A 99 17.07 1.78 8.08
N ILE A 100 17.77 1.28 9.09
CA ILE A 100 17.23 0.34 10.08
C ILE A 100 17.59 0.87 11.47
N ILE A 101 16.60 1.16 12.30
CA ILE A 101 16.77 1.56 13.70
C ILE A 101 15.84 0.72 14.55
N ASP A 102 16.37 0.06 15.58
CA ASP A 102 15.58 -0.76 16.52
C ASP A 102 14.63 -1.73 15.81
N GLN A 103 15.14 -2.40 14.76
CA GLN A 103 14.40 -3.32 13.89
C GLN A 103 13.24 -2.68 13.08
N GLN A 104 13.07 -1.35 13.15
CA GLN A 104 12.14 -0.61 12.32
C GLN A 104 12.78 -0.18 11.02
N TYR A 105 12.00 -0.23 9.95
CA TYR A 105 12.35 0.28 8.63
C TYR A 105 11.10 0.84 7.94
N LEU A 106 11.29 1.83 7.07
CA LEU A 106 10.19 2.36 6.27
C LEU A 106 9.70 1.27 5.30
N GLN A 107 8.39 1.00 5.31
CA GLN A 107 7.80 0.00 4.42
C GLN A 107 7.66 0.54 3.00
N SER A 108 7.80 -0.32 2.00
CA SER A 108 7.56 0.04 0.59
C SER A 108 6.14 0.58 0.34
N TYR A 109 5.18 0.20 1.20
CA TYR A 109 3.81 0.71 1.17
C TYR A 109 3.71 2.23 1.43
N PHE A 110 4.57 2.78 2.29
CA PHE A 110 4.65 4.22 2.51
C PHE A 110 5.00 4.94 1.21
N ILE A 111 5.96 4.42 0.45
CA ILE A 111 6.41 4.97 -0.83
C ILE A 111 5.30 4.89 -1.89
N LYS A 112 4.61 3.76 -1.98
CA LYS A 112 3.44 3.64 -2.86
C LYS A 112 2.39 4.69 -2.54
N THR A 113 2.13 4.92 -1.24
CA THR A 113 1.16 5.90 -0.78
C THR A 113 1.58 7.34 -1.11
N THR A 114 2.86 7.70 -0.96
CA THR A 114 3.32 9.04 -1.35
C THR A 114 3.18 9.28 -2.86
N VAL A 115 3.50 8.28 -3.68
CA VAL A 115 3.31 8.35 -5.15
C VAL A 115 1.83 8.55 -5.49
N LEU A 116 0.91 7.78 -4.89
CA LEU A 116 -0.53 7.92 -5.13
C LEU A 116 -1.04 9.33 -4.80
N TRP A 117 -0.67 9.87 -3.63
CA TRP A 117 -1.05 11.23 -3.26
C TRP A 117 -0.47 12.29 -4.20
N MET A 118 0.77 12.11 -4.65
CA MET A 118 1.42 13.06 -5.55
C MET A 118 0.82 13.05 -6.95
N CYS A 119 0.50 11.87 -7.50
CA CYS A 119 -0.28 11.72 -8.73
C CYS A 119 -1.60 12.48 -8.65
N GLU A 120 -2.30 12.41 -7.52
CA GLU A 120 -3.57 13.13 -7.35
C GLU A 120 -3.37 14.65 -7.20
N LYS A 121 -2.32 15.08 -6.51
CA LYS A 121 -2.11 16.49 -6.14
C LYS A 121 -1.45 17.34 -7.22
N TYR A 122 -0.61 16.74 -8.07
CA TYR A 122 0.26 17.50 -8.97
C TYR A 122 0.10 17.06 -10.43
N CYS A 123 0.12 18.05 -11.32
CA CYS A 123 0.35 17.81 -12.74
C CYS A 123 1.86 17.79 -13.00
N PHE A 124 2.38 16.66 -13.48
CA PHE A 124 3.81 16.51 -13.82
C PHE A 124 4.10 16.80 -15.29
N LYS A 125 3.08 17.18 -16.07
CA LYS A 125 3.24 17.51 -17.48
C LYS A 125 4.29 18.61 -17.61
N TYR A 126 5.25 18.41 -18.51
CA TYR A 126 6.37 19.31 -18.78
C TYR A 126 7.42 19.43 -17.66
N MET A 127 7.34 18.65 -16.58
CA MET A 127 8.40 18.61 -15.57
C MET A 127 9.54 17.68 -16.03
N SER A 128 10.77 18.14 -15.84
CA SER A 128 11.95 17.28 -15.99
C SER A 128 11.99 16.22 -14.88
N LYS A 129 12.74 15.13 -15.12
CA LYS A 129 12.94 14.07 -14.10
C LYS A 129 13.52 14.63 -12.80
N LYS A 130 14.41 15.62 -12.88
CA LYS A 130 15.00 16.29 -11.72
C LYS A 130 13.93 17.02 -10.91
N GLN A 131 13.09 17.81 -11.56
CA GLN A 131 11.98 18.52 -10.90
C GLN A 131 10.98 17.53 -10.27
N ILE A 132 10.67 16.42 -10.93
CA ILE A 132 9.80 15.37 -10.37
C ILE A 132 10.43 14.78 -9.09
N ALA A 133 11.74 14.50 -9.13
CA ALA A 133 12.47 13.94 -7.99
C ALA A 133 12.52 14.91 -6.81
N GLU A 134 12.93 16.16 -7.03
CA GLU A 134 12.95 17.22 -6.01
C GLU A 134 11.57 17.39 -5.38
N LYS A 135 10.51 17.39 -6.20
CA LYS A 135 9.15 17.54 -5.71
C LYS A 135 8.73 16.34 -4.85
N TRP A 136 9.13 15.13 -5.22
CA TRP A 136 8.85 13.92 -4.43
C TRP A 136 9.63 13.88 -3.12
N ILE A 137 10.91 14.26 -3.14
CA ILE A 137 11.76 14.37 -1.95
C ILE A 137 11.15 15.38 -0.99
N ASN A 138 10.86 16.60 -1.45
CA ASN A 138 10.28 17.66 -0.62
C ASN A 138 8.92 17.27 -0.04
N PHE A 139 8.06 16.65 -0.84
CA PHE A 139 6.77 16.14 -0.37
C PHE A 139 6.95 15.05 0.69
N THR A 140 7.85 14.09 0.48
CA THR A 140 8.10 12.99 1.40
C THR A 140 8.71 13.49 2.71
N CYS A 141 9.71 14.38 2.65
CA CYS A 141 10.30 15.03 3.82
C CYS A 141 9.24 15.76 4.65
N HIS A 142 8.34 16.51 4.00
CA HIS A 142 7.26 17.20 4.70
C HIS A 142 6.35 16.23 5.49
N LEU A 143 5.97 15.09 4.90
CA LEU A 143 5.16 14.09 5.59
C LEU A 143 5.90 13.45 6.77
N LEU A 144 7.19 13.16 6.60
CA LEU A 144 8.06 12.60 7.65
C LEU A 144 8.25 13.60 8.80
N GLU A 145 8.50 14.87 8.51
CA GLU A 145 8.65 15.95 9.50
C GLU A 145 7.38 16.14 10.33
N LYS A 146 6.21 16.04 9.68
CA LYS A 146 4.91 16.10 10.35
C LYS A 146 4.52 14.80 11.04
N LYS A 147 5.29 13.72 10.86
CA LYS A 147 4.93 12.35 11.27
C LYS A 147 3.52 11.97 10.82
N TYR A 148 3.11 12.43 9.64
CA TYR A 148 1.75 12.25 9.17
C TYR A 148 1.71 11.93 7.67
N CYS A 149 1.32 10.70 7.35
CA CYS A 149 1.01 10.25 6.00
C CYS A 149 -0.29 9.46 6.04
N LYS A 150 -1.35 10.09 5.59
CA LYS A 150 -2.67 9.50 5.51
C LYS A 150 -2.69 8.34 4.52
N HIS A 151 -3.29 7.21 4.89
CA HIS A 151 -3.54 6.10 3.97
C HIS A 151 -4.39 6.58 2.78
N TYR A 152 -4.06 6.13 1.56
CA TYR A 152 -4.68 6.65 0.35
C TYR A 152 -6.20 6.37 0.30
N PHE A 153 -6.61 5.15 0.66
CA PHE A 153 -8.00 4.70 0.65
C PHE A 153 -8.78 4.99 1.94
N ILE A 154 -8.13 5.01 3.11
CA ILE A 154 -8.75 5.06 4.45
C ILE A 154 -8.37 6.38 5.12
N LYS A 155 -9.33 7.28 5.33
CA LYS A 155 -8.99 8.65 5.74
C LYS A 155 -8.38 8.76 7.15
N ASN A 156 -8.76 7.89 8.06
CA ASN A 156 -8.41 8.03 9.47
C ASN A 156 -7.15 7.24 9.86
N LEU A 157 -6.48 6.61 8.89
CA LEU A 157 -5.29 5.79 9.14
C LEU A 157 -4.02 6.58 8.79
N ASN A 158 -3.18 6.86 9.79
CA ASN A 158 -1.86 7.47 9.60
C ASN A 158 -0.78 6.38 9.53
N LEU A 159 -0.12 6.25 8.38
CA LEU A 159 0.94 5.28 8.13
C LEU A 159 2.21 5.54 8.95
N LEU A 160 2.42 6.77 9.43
CA LEU A 160 3.65 7.14 10.13
C LEU A 160 3.57 7.04 11.67
N ASN A 161 2.40 6.71 12.21
CA ASN A 161 2.21 6.60 13.67
C ASN A 161 3.09 5.53 14.31
N ILE A 162 3.40 4.46 13.57
CA ILE A 162 4.14 3.30 14.10
C ILE A 162 5.66 3.52 14.18
N TYR A 163 6.20 4.58 13.60
CA TYR A 163 7.65 4.79 13.48
C TYR A 163 8.20 5.71 14.58
N SER A 164 9.42 5.43 15.05
CA SER A 164 10.15 6.30 15.96
C SER A 164 10.54 7.64 15.32
N ASN A 165 10.69 8.69 16.12
CA ASN A 165 11.07 10.02 15.59
C ASN A 165 12.50 10.00 15.04
N GLU A 166 13.36 9.18 15.62
CA GLU A 166 14.74 8.94 15.25
C GLU A 166 14.82 8.35 13.83
N LEU A 167 14.00 7.34 13.54
CA LEU A 167 13.90 6.73 12.20
C LEU A 167 13.48 7.77 11.17
N LEU A 168 12.47 8.58 11.48
CA LEU A 168 11.98 9.61 10.56
C LEU A 168 13.02 10.71 10.34
N LYS A 169 13.73 11.17 11.38
CA LYS A 169 14.80 12.16 11.27
C LYS A 169 15.95 11.67 10.39
N GLN A 170 16.38 10.41 10.56
CA GLN A 170 17.41 9.83 9.70
C GLN A 170 16.94 9.68 8.25
N ALA A 171 15.69 9.25 8.03
CA ALA A 171 15.11 9.21 6.68
C ALA A 171 15.13 10.59 6.00
N ILE A 172 14.77 11.65 6.73
CA ILE A 172 14.80 13.03 6.22
C ILE A 172 16.24 13.45 5.90
N SER A 173 17.20 13.15 6.76
CA SER A 173 18.62 13.46 6.53
C SER A 173 19.13 12.80 5.25
N ILE A 174 18.87 11.51 5.06
CA ILE A 174 19.21 10.77 3.83
C ILE A 174 18.58 11.45 2.61
N LEU A 175 17.27 11.73 2.66
CA LEU A 175 16.55 12.32 1.54
C LEU A 175 17.01 13.75 1.20
N LYS A 176 17.35 14.58 2.18
CA LYS A 176 17.80 15.97 1.97
C LYS A 176 19.23 16.05 1.44
N ASN A 177 20.11 15.17 1.89
CA ASN A 177 21.49 15.11 1.40
C ASN A 177 21.57 14.61 -0.06
N ASP A 178 20.53 13.95 -0.56
CA ASP A 178 20.50 13.35 -1.91
C ASP A 178 19.86 14.23 -3.00
N VAL A 179 19.45 15.46 -2.73
CA VAL A 179 18.95 16.37 -3.79
C VAL A 179 20.04 16.65 -4.85
N ASP A 180 21.31 16.62 -4.44
CA ASP A 180 22.46 16.74 -5.35
C ASP A 180 22.68 15.49 -6.24
N PHE A 181 22.12 14.34 -5.84
CA PHE A 181 22.42 13.03 -6.41
C PHE A 181 21.70 12.74 -7.74
N TYR A 182 20.55 13.38 -8.00
CA TYR A 182 19.85 13.25 -9.28
C TYR A 182 20.68 13.81 -10.44
N SER A 183 21.54 14.79 -10.14
CA SER A 183 22.54 15.35 -11.05
C SER A 183 23.63 14.34 -11.40
N ILE A 184 23.94 13.38 -10.50
CA ILE A 184 25.05 12.44 -10.61
C ILE A 184 24.63 11.12 -11.30
N HIS A 185 23.36 10.69 -11.17
CA HIS A 185 22.93 9.35 -11.59
C HIS A 185 21.91 9.29 -12.73
N HIS A 186 21.72 10.39 -13.45
CA HIS A 186 20.83 10.50 -14.63
C HIS A 186 20.99 9.34 -15.63
N ASN A 187 22.22 8.84 -15.83
CA ASN A 187 22.54 7.80 -16.81
C ASN A 187 22.19 6.36 -16.37
N LYS A 188 22.11 6.07 -15.05
CA LYS A 188 21.79 4.71 -14.54
C LYS A 188 20.29 4.45 -14.39
N ILE A 189 19.47 5.50 -14.33
CA ILE A 189 18.00 5.36 -14.25
C ILE A 189 17.41 5.06 -15.64
N GLN A 190 18.08 5.45 -16.73
CA GLN A 190 17.64 5.15 -18.10
C GLN A 190 17.58 3.64 -18.40
N SER A 191 18.52 2.84 -17.90
CA SER A 191 18.58 1.39 -18.17
C SER A 191 17.59 0.56 -17.34
N SER A 192 17.11 1.10 -16.22
CA SER A 192 16.17 0.38 -15.33
C SER A 192 14.70 0.61 -15.70
N ILE A 193 14.39 1.72 -16.38
CA ILE A 193 13.04 2.00 -16.88
C ILE A 193 12.69 1.09 -18.08
N THR A 194 13.68 0.74 -18.92
CA THR A 194 13.48 -0.13 -20.09
C THR A 194 13.40 -1.63 -19.76
N GLY A 195 13.76 -2.04 -18.53
CA GLY A 195 13.75 -3.45 -18.10
C GLY A 195 12.56 -3.84 -17.19
N LEU A 196 11.68 -2.89 -16.87
CA LEU A 196 10.58 -3.09 -15.92
C LEU A 196 9.22 -3.39 -16.58
N ASP A 197 9.15 -3.33 -17.92
CA ASP A 197 7.92 -3.63 -18.67
C ASP A 197 7.53 -5.12 -18.61
N GLY A 198 8.45 -6.03 -18.24
CA GLY A 198 8.19 -7.47 -18.18
C GLY A 198 7.81 -8.06 -16.81
N LEU A 199 7.73 -7.26 -15.74
CA LEU A 199 7.50 -7.81 -14.38
C LEU A 199 6.02 -7.82 -13.94
N PHE A 200 5.10 -7.40 -14.81
CA PHE A 200 3.66 -7.39 -14.55
C PHE A 200 2.85 -8.39 -15.41
N ASP A 201 3.50 -9.09 -16.36
CA ASP A 201 2.85 -10.06 -17.26
C ASP A 201 2.98 -11.50 -16.76
N VAL A 202 2.45 -11.81 -15.58
CA VAL A 202 2.12 -13.20 -15.25
C VAL A 202 0.66 -13.23 -14.79
N ALA A 203 -0.22 -13.56 -15.74
CA ALA A 203 -1.59 -13.93 -15.47
C ALA A 203 -1.61 -15.17 -14.54
N PRO A 204 -2.39 -15.17 -13.45
CA PRO A 204 -2.48 -16.32 -12.57
C PRO A 204 -3.59 -17.24 -13.09
N GLU A 205 -3.32 -17.97 -14.16
CA GLU A 205 -4.12 -19.14 -14.50
C GLU A 205 -3.27 -20.39 -14.33
N THR A 206 -3.73 -21.26 -13.42
CA THR A 206 -3.35 -22.66 -13.21
C THR A 206 -1.95 -22.99 -12.67
N ILE A 207 -1.92 -23.52 -11.43
CA ILE A 207 -1.69 -24.94 -11.10
C ILE A 207 -2.08 -25.12 -9.62
N VAL A 208 -3.22 -25.76 -9.36
CA VAL A 208 -3.56 -26.27 -8.01
C VAL A 208 -2.94 -27.67 -7.93
N LYS A 209 -1.91 -27.85 -7.11
CA LYS A 209 -1.44 -29.19 -6.72
C LYS A 209 -2.40 -29.75 -5.68
N GLU A 210 -2.79 -31.02 -5.82
CA GLU A 210 -3.78 -31.72 -4.98
C GLU A 210 -3.52 -31.61 -3.48
N ASP A 211 -2.26 -31.46 -3.05
CA ASP A 211 -1.88 -31.30 -1.64
C ASP A 211 -2.38 -29.98 -1.02
N TYR A 212 -2.58 -28.92 -1.82
CA TYR A 212 -3.14 -27.66 -1.34
C TYR A 212 -4.66 -27.70 -1.19
N PHE A 213 -5.34 -28.66 -1.84
CA PHE A 213 -6.79 -28.78 -1.76
C PHE A 213 -7.22 -29.29 -0.38
N TYR A 214 -6.54 -30.29 0.18
CA TYR A 214 -6.85 -30.81 1.51
C TYR A 214 -6.47 -29.84 2.63
N ALA A 215 -5.33 -29.14 2.53
CA ALA A 215 -4.99 -28.07 3.45
C ALA A 215 -5.97 -26.89 3.37
N ALA A 216 -6.47 -26.56 2.17
CA ALA A 216 -7.52 -25.57 2.00
C ALA A 216 -8.87 -26.04 2.57
N LEU A 217 -9.22 -27.33 2.47
CA LEU A 217 -10.44 -27.88 3.06
C LEU A 217 -10.41 -27.91 4.58
N ASP A 218 -9.28 -28.26 5.22
CA ASP A 218 -9.13 -28.18 6.68
C ASP A 218 -9.15 -26.74 7.17
N TYR A 219 -8.54 -25.83 6.41
CA TYR A 219 -8.55 -24.41 6.72
C TYR A 219 -9.94 -23.78 6.51
N ILE A 220 -10.68 -24.18 5.46
CA ILE A 220 -12.08 -23.80 5.23
C ILE A 220 -12.98 -24.41 6.29
N GLY A 221 -12.76 -25.65 6.72
CA GLY A 221 -13.46 -26.29 7.82
C GLY A 221 -13.32 -25.49 9.11
N ASN A 222 -12.11 -25.05 9.43
CA ASN A 222 -11.84 -24.17 10.56
C ASN A 222 -12.46 -22.77 10.37
N ILE A 223 -12.39 -22.16 9.18
CA ILE A 223 -13.09 -20.89 8.91
C ILE A 223 -14.60 -21.05 9.07
N VAL A 224 -15.23 -22.10 8.56
CA VAL A 224 -16.67 -22.33 8.65
C VAL A 224 -17.07 -22.54 10.12
N LEU A 225 -16.25 -23.24 10.91
CA LEU A 225 -16.45 -23.39 12.35
C LEU A 225 -16.32 -22.05 13.09
N HIS A 226 -15.35 -21.22 12.70
CA HIS A 226 -15.15 -19.88 13.25
C HIS A 226 -16.24 -18.90 12.80
N PHE A 227 -16.74 -19.03 11.57
CA PHE A 227 -17.79 -18.19 11.00
C PHE A 227 -19.17 -18.54 11.55
N THR A 228 -19.44 -19.81 11.82
CA THR A 228 -20.64 -20.24 12.58
C THR A 228 -20.56 -19.79 14.03
N ARG A 229 -19.39 -19.86 14.68
CA ARG A 229 -19.16 -19.23 15.99
C ARG A 229 -19.36 -17.71 15.96
N TRP A 230 -18.93 -17.05 14.91
CA TRP A 230 -19.06 -15.61 14.72
C TRP A 230 -20.52 -15.18 14.49
N LEU A 231 -21.27 -15.92 13.67
CA LEU A 231 -22.71 -15.73 13.49
C LEU A 231 -23.49 -15.97 14.79
N TYR A 232 -23.13 -17.01 15.54
CA TYR A 232 -23.71 -17.30 16.86
C TYR A 232 -23.45 -16.18 17.88
N LEU A 233 -22.27 -15.54 17.84
CA LEU A 233 -21.95 -14.42 18.72
C LEU A 233 -22.62 -13.10 18.30
N LEU A 234 -22.88 -12.91 17.00
CA LEU A 234 -23.61 -11.75 16.48
C LEU A 234 -25.11 -11.80 16.78
N GLU A 235 -25.72 -12.99 16.87
CA GLU A 235 -27.13 -13.13 17.28
C GLU A 235 -27.36 -12.78 18.75
N PHE A 236 -26.33 -12.84 19.60
CA PHE A 236 -26.49 -12.68 21.05
C PHE A 236 -25.89 -11.40 21.64
N HIS A 237 -24.98 -10.70 20.94
CA HIS A 237 -24.39 -9.46 21.47
C HIS A 237 -24.23 -8.35 20.41
N SER A 238 -24.94 -7.24 20.63
CA SER A 238 -24.76 -5.99 19.90
C SER A 238 -23.42 -5.34 20.22
N TYR A 239 -22.41 -5.52 19.36
CA TYR A 239 -21.11 -4.83 19.47
C TYR A 239 -20.76 -3.95 18.27
N LYS A 240 -20.21 -2.77 18.59
CA LYS A 240 -19.69 -1.75 17.67
C LYS A 240 -18.33 -2.18 17.10
N VAL A 241 -18.19 -2.11 15.78
CA VAL A 241 -16.91 -2.26 15.09
C VAL A 241 -16.02 -1.03 15.35
N GLN A 242 -14.82 -1.24 15.88
CA GLN A 242 -13.75 -0.23 15.97
C GLN A 242 -12.58 -0.61 15.05
N LEU A 243 -12.05 0.38 14.34
CA LEU A 243 -10.95 0.25 13.38
C LEU A 243 -9.60 0.55 14.07
N ILE A 244 -8.59 -0.28 13.79
CA ILE A 244 -7.17 -0.06 14.11
C ILE A 244 -6.45 0.45 12.85
#